data_AF-A0A4C2A9G0-F1
#
_entry.id   AF-A0A4C2A9G0-F1
#
_cell.length_a   1.000
_cell.length_b   1.000
_cell.length_c   1.000
_cell.angle_alpha   90.00
_cell.angle_beta   90.00
_cell.angle_gamma   90.00
#
_symmetry.space_group_name_H-M   'P 1'
#
loop_
_entity.id
_entity.type
_entity.pdbx_description
1 polymer ?
#
loop_
_entity_poly.entity_id
_entity_poly.type
_entity_poly.pdbx_seq_one_letter_code
_entity_poly.pdbx_strand_id
1 'polypeptide(L)'
;MPITVLVSTLVNRPIRISPAYWLIVGYAGTWWVRAGDGPLWTPLVEREADACTHKWWAQLLYLNNVVRTDEHCLIQTWYLAADMQLYVLGAVLTIALARWGRGRALEALAALWAVVAAAQLAAAYAWRLQPNLVVHRPEAVHAQYVGDPTFARLYQSPLGNAPSALAGLLVAHAHYRIIDAGVHFHEHKVWAWVTRVSGPLAVAWVMLSPLLVGGGPPARLPAAALAAFERPVFGIFVAFGLLGAIQNIRNVFPRAGDWLSWSGWRAGTAVLSAAAAHVGGQDVGGGPAAAPEISRPSSVEAGVTAPFRCGVVAWSSRKCDSFGATSPNHRRQLAFKTMTNRDRSLL
;
A
#
# COMPACT_ATOMS: atom_id res chain seq x y z
N MET A 1 11.10 -7.63 18.49
CA MET A 1 9.64 -7.75 18.31
C MET A 1 9.18 -9.07 18.91
N PRO A 2 8.08 -9.12 19.68
CA PRO A 2 7.52 -10.39 20.12
C PRO A 2 6.94 -11.15 18.91
N ILE A 3 7.27 -12.44 18.79
CA ILE A 3 6.85 -13.34 17.71
C ILE A 3 5.32 -13.33 17.51
N THR A 4 4.56 -13.06 18.57
CA THR A 4 3.09 -12.95 18.56
C THR A 4 2.56 -11.80 17.70
N VAL A 5 3.23 -10.65 17.67
CA VAL A 5 2.82 -9.51 16.82
C VAL A 5 3.02 -9.85 15.34
N LEU A 6 4.06 -10.62 15.03
CA LEU A 6 4.32 -11.06 13.68
C LEU A 6 3.32 -12.14 13.23
N VAL A 7 3.06 -13.16 14.05
CA VAL A 7 2.09 -14.21 13.70
C VAL A 7 0.71 -13.57 13.46
N SER A 8 0.32 -12.61 14.30
CA SER A 8 -0.94 -11.90 14.09
C SER A 8 -0.93 -11.07 12.79
N THR A 9 0.16 -10.38 12.43
CA THR A 9 0.22 -9.62 11.17
C THR A 9 0.20 -10.53 9.94
N LEU A 10 0.94 -11.65 9.96
CA LEU A 10 0.99 -12.64 8.89
C LEU A 10 -0.35 -13.34 8.66
N VAL A 11 -1.12 -13.59 9.72
CA VAL A 11 -2.43 -14.27 9.63
C VAL A 11 -3.57 -13.29 9.31
N ASN A 12 -3.56 -12.09 9.90
CA ASN A 12 -4.64 -11.13 9.73
C ASN A 12 -4.77 -10.62 8.28
N ARG A 13 -3.65 -10.53 7.55
CA ARG A 13 -3.66 -10.00 6.17
C ARG A 13 -4.36 -10.96 5.18
N PRO A 14 -4.00 -12.26 5.09
CA PRO A 14 -4.73 -13.21 4.26
C PRO A 14 -6.21 -13.31 4.66
N ILE A 15 -6.54 -13.44 5.95
CA ILE A 15 -7.94 -13.58 6.40
C ILE A 15 -8.82 -12.41 5.92
N ARG A 16 -8.29 -11.19 5.85
CA ARG A 16 -9.03 -10.02 5.38
C ARG A 16 -9.26 -10.02 3.86
N ILE A 17 -8.28 -10.47 3.08
CA ILE A 17 -8.29 -10.32 1.61
C ILE A 17 -8.84 -11.56 0.91
N SER A 18 -8.49 -12.75 1.43
CA SER A 18 -8.82 -14.04 0.86
C SER A 18 -10.32 -14.23 0.59
N PRO A 19 -11.28 -13.90 1.48
CA PRO A 19 -12.70 -14.18 1.24
C PRO A 19 -13.25 -13.51 -0.03
N ALA A 20 -12.98 -12.22 -0.21
CA ALA A 20 -13.38 -11.49 -1.41
C ALA A 20 -12.65 -12.02 -2.66
N TYR A 21 -11.38 -12.37 -2.51
CA TYR A 21 -10.57 -12.93 -3.59
C TYR A 21 -11.10 -14.28 -4.08
N TRP A 22 -11.42 -15.20 -3.17
CA TRP A 22 -11.99 -16.52 -3.47
C TRP A 22 -13.33 -16.41 -4.18
N LEU A 23 -14.19 -15.50 -3.72
CA LEU A 23 -15.48 -15.27 -4.33
C LEU A 23 -15.34 -14.81 -5.79
N ILE A 24 -14.43 -13.88 -6.06
CA ILE A 24 -14.20 -13.38 -7.42
C ILE A 24 -13.60 -14.46 -8.33
N VAL A 25 -12.62 -15.22 -7.84
CA VAL A 25 -12.02 -16.34 -8.60
C VAL A 25 -13.07 -17.44 -8.88
N GLY A 26 -13.91 -17.76 -7.90
CA GLY A 26 -15.00 -18.73 -8.06
C GLY A 26 -16.06 -18.25 -9.06
N TYR A 27 -16.46 -16.98 -8.98
CA TYR A 27 -17.37 -16.36 -9.95
C TYR A 27 -16.77 -16.40 -11.37
N ALA A 28 -15.49 -16.05 -11.51
CA ALA A 28 -14.77 -16.10 -12.79
C ALA A 28 -14.72 -17.51 -13.40
N GLY A 29 -14.50 -18.54 -12.59
CA GLY A 29 -14.48 -19.92 -13.07
C GLY A 29 -15.85 -20.55 -13.34
N THR A 30 -16.96 -19.94 -12.92
CA THR A 30 -18.29 -20.60 -12.98
C THR A 30 -19.36 -19.79 -13.72
N TRP A 31 -19.65 -18.58 -13.25
CA TRP A 31 -20.77 -17.77 -13.75
C TRP A 31 -20.33 -16.77 -14.81
N TRP A 32 -19.08 -16.31 -14.77
CA TRP A 32 -18.59 -15.26 -15.65
C TRP A 32 -18.80 -15.59 -17.14
N VAL A 33 -18.57 -16.83 -17.58
CA VAL A 33 -18.78 -17.24 -18.98
C VAL A 33 -20.20 -16.98 -19.47
N ARG A 34 -21.20 -17.04 -18.59
CA ARG A 34 -22.62 -16.85 -18.94
C ARG A 34 -23.10 -15.41 -18.79
N ALA A 35 -22.22 -14.47 -18.44
CA ALA A 35 -22.59 -13.10 -18.11
C ALA A 35 -22.76 -12.18 -19.34
N GLY A 36 -22.46 -12.65 -20.54
CA GLY A 36 -22.55 -11.86 -21.77
C GLY A 36 -22.19 -12.68 -22.99
N ASP A 37 -22.33 -12.05 -24.16
CA ASP A 37 -22.03 -12.62 -25.47
C ASP A 37 -21.41 -11.51 -26.34
N GLY A 38 -20.33 -11.83 -27.07
CA GLY A 38 -19.66 -10.85 -27.93
C GLY A 38 -18.49 -11.45 -28.73
N PRO A 39 -18.03 -10.76 -29.79
CA PRO A 39 -16.97 -11.28 -30.66
C PRO A 39 -15.63 -11.49 -29.95
N LEU A 40 -15.41 -10.76 -28.85
CA LEU A 40 -14.23 -10.87 -27.98
C LEU A 40 -14.47 -11.74 -26.74
N TRP A 41 -15.68 -12.26 -26.54
CA TRP A 41 -16.05 -13.00 -25.34
C TRP A 41 -15.33 -14.35 -25.26
N THR A 42 -15.41 -15.15 -26.32
CA THR A 42 -14.71 -16.43 -26.38
C THR A 42 -13.19 -16.30 -26.22
N PRO A 43 -12.47 -15.44 -26.98
CA PRO A 43 -11.01 -15.36 -26.86
C PRO A 43 -10.49 -14.75 -25.55
N LEU A 44 -11.23 -13.86 -24.89
CA LEU A 44 -10.77 -13.23 -23.63
C LEU A 44 -11.40 -13.87 -22.38
N VAL A 45 -12.73 -13.97 -22.36
CA VAL A 45 -13.49 -14.32 -21.17
C VAL A 45 -13.56 -15.83 -20.97
N GLU A 46 -13.98 -16.58 -21.98
CA GLU A 46 -14.07 -18.05 -21.86
C GLU A 46 -12.69 -18.67 -21.58
N ARG A 47 -11.65 -18.13 -22.22
CA ARG A 47 -10.26 -18.54 -22.00
C ARG A 47 -9.78 -18.32 -20.57
N GLU A 48 -10.02 -17.14 -19.98
CA GLU A 48 -9.64 -16.89 -18.58
C GLU A 48 -10.46 -17.72 -17.60
N ALA A 49 -11.75 -17.89 -17.87
CA ALA A 49 -12.62 -18.71 -17.04
C ALA A 49 -12.17 -20.17 -17.04
N ASP A 50 -11.83 -20.72 -18.20
CA ASP A 50 -11.28 -22.07 -18.35
C ASP A 50 -9.98 -22.24 -17.55
N ALA A 51 -9.05 -21.27 -17.67
CA ALA A 51 -7.84 -21.25 -16.87
C ALA A 51 -8.13 -21.21 -15.36
N CYS A 52 -9.18 -20.49 -14.93
CA CYS A 52 -9.62 -20.47 -13.53
C CYS A 52 -10.13 -21.83 -13.04
N THR A 53 -10.82 -22.60 -13.87
CA THR A 53 -11.31 -23.94 -13.47
C THR A 53 -10.18 -24.93 -13.21
N HIS A 54 -9.03 -24.77 -13.87
CA HIS A 54 -7.86 -25.64 -13.68
C HIS A 54 -6.87 -25.11 -12.65
N LYS A 55 -6.88 -23.80 -12.38
CA LYS A 55 -5.91 -23.12 -11.50
C LYS A 55 -6.48 -22.58 -10.19
N TRP A 56 -7.72 -22.90 -9.84
CA TRP A 56 -8.35 -22.45 -8.59
C TRP A 56 -7.48 -22.73 -7.35
N TRP A 57 -6.77 -23.87 -7.31
CA TRP A 57 -5.89 -24.24 -6.20
C TRP A 57 -4.61 -23.40 -6.16
N ALA A 58 -4.05 -23.05 -7.33
CA ALA A 58 -2.86 -22.21 -7.41
C ALA A 58 -3.22 -20.77 -7.04
N GLN A 59 -4.44 -20.34 -7.36
CA GLN A 59 -5.00 -19.12 -6.79
C GLN A 59 -5.09 -19.26 -5.27
N LEU A 60 -5.67 -20.35 -4.73
CA LEU A 60 -5.87 -20.63 -3.28
C LEU A 60 -4.62 -20.34 -2.46
N LEU A 61 -3.49 -20.78 -2.98
CA LEU A 61 -2.20 -20.70 -2.30
C LEU A 61 -1.39 -19.45 -2.68
N TYR A 62 -1.94 -18.53 -3.48
CA TYR A 62 -1.23 -17.37 -4.02
C TYR A 62 0.04 -17.78 -4.81
N LEU A 63 -0.06 -18.82 -5.64
CA LEU A 63 1.02 -19.41 -6.45
C LEU A 63 0.77 -19.30 -7.97
N ASN A 64 -0.28 -18.59 -8.38
CA ASN A 64 -0.66 -18.43 -9.79
C ASN A 64 0.39 -17.72 -10.66
N ASN A 65 1.27 -16.93 -10.07
CA ASN A 65 2.37 -16.23 -10.74
C ASN A 65 3.67 -17.05 -10.86
N VAL A 66 3.69 -18.28 -10.34
CA VAL A 66 4.83 -19.21 -10.44
C VAL A 66 4.45 -20.54 -11.09
N VAL A 67 3.21 -20.98 -10.93
CA VAL A 67 2.69 -22.21 -11.55
C VAL A 67 2.01 -21.91 -12.89
N ARG A 68 2.45 -22.60 -13.96
CA ARG A 68 1.87 -22.53 -15.31
C ARG A 68 1.74 -21.08 -15.80
N THR A 69 2.80 -20.27 -15.72
CA THR A 69 2.77 -18.79 -15.86
C THR A 69 2.14 -18.26 -17.15
N ASP A 70 1.95 -19.08 -18.19
CA ASP A 70 1.35 -18.70 -19.48
C ASP A 70 -0.18 -18.77 -19.50
N GLU A 71 -0.79 -19.31 -18.44
CA GLU A 71 -2.25 -19.39 -18.29
C GLU A 71 -2.73 -18.46 -17.19
N HIS A 72 -3.52 -17.47 -17.56
CA HIS A 72 -3.96 -16.44 -16.63
C HIS A 72 -5.40 -16.72 -16.20
N CYS A 73 -5.60 -17.03 -14.93
CA CYS A 73 -6.92 -16.93 -14.31
C CYS A 73 -7.05 -15.51 -13.77
N LEU A 74 -7.85 -14.66 -14.41
CA LEU A 74 -7.98 -13.22 -14.11
C LEU A 74 -6.61 -12.53 -14.09
N ILE A 75 -6.21 -11.93 -15.22
CA ILE A 75 -4.86 -11.36 -15.39
C ILE A 75 -4.40 -10.50 -14.22
N GLN A 76 -5.24 -9.67 -13.63
CA GLN A 76 -4.90 -8.80 -12.50
C GLN A 76 -4.45 -9.55 -11.24
N THR A 77 -4.73 -10.84 -11.08
CA THR A 77 -4.48 -11.55 -9.81
C THR A 77 -3.02 -11.85 -9.53
N TRP A 78 -2.12 -11.71 -10.51
CA TRP A 78 -0.69 -11.94 -10.32
C TRP A 78 -0.09 -11.01 -9.25
N TYR A 79 -0.56 -9.75 -9.16
CA TYR A 79 0.04 -8.78 -8.22
C TYR A 79 -0.27 -9.18 -6.78
N LEU A 80 -1.46 -9.75 -6.55
CA LEU A 80 -1.89 -10.13 -5.21
C LEU A 80 -1.07 -11.31 -4.72
N ALA A 81 -0.75 -12.27 -5.60
CA ALA A 81 0.16 -13.35 -5.26
C ALA A 81 1.58 -12.89 -5.00
N ALA A 82 2.13 -12.03 -5.87
CA ALA A 82 3.45 -11.45 -5.65
C ALA A 82 3.52 -10.66 -4.32
N ASP A 83 2.48 -9.89 -3.99
CA ASP A 83 2.37 -9.15 -2.74
C ASP A 83 2.34 -10.07 -1.51
N MET A 84 1.55 -11.14 -1.53
CA MET A 84 1.51 -12.10 -0.41
C MET A 84 2.86 -12.81 -0.23
N GLN A 85 3.49 -13.25 -1.32
CA GLN A 85 4.80 -13.90 -1.30
C GLN A 85 5.88 -12.96 -0.73
N LEU A 86 5.96 -11.74 -1.24
CA LEU A 86 6.95 -10.75 -0.79
C LEU A 86 6.65 -10.24 0.61
N TYR A 87 5.39 -10.20 1.03
CA TYR A 87 5.01 -9.85 2.40
C TYR A 87 5.52 -10.90 3.40
N VAL A 88 5.29 -12.19 3.13
CA VAL A 88 5.81 -13.29 3.97
C VAL A 88 7.33 -13.26 4.01
N LEU A 89 7.99 -13.13 2.85
CA LEU A 89 9.45 -13.07 2.78
C LEU A 89 10.02 -11.84 3.52
N GLY A 90 9.42 -10.66 3.34
CA GLY A 90 9.84 -9.44 4.00
C GLY A 90 9.65 -9.51 5.52
N ALA A 91 8.58 -10.14 5.99
CA ALA A 91 8.35 -10.38 7.40
C ALA A 91 9.40 -11.32 7.99
N VAL A 92 9.69 -12.46 7.34
CA VAL A 92 10.74 -13.40 7.75
C VAL A 92 12.11 -12.73 7.78
N LEU A 93 12.45 -11.98 6.72
CA LEU A 93 13.71 -11.23 6.63
C LEU A 93 13.85 -10.22 7.77
N THR A 94 12.78 -9.49 8.09
CA THR A 94 12.77 -8.54 9.20
C THR A 94 13.07 -9.21 10.54
N ILE A 95 12.56 -10.43 10.79
CA ILE A 95 12.88 -11.20 12.02
C ILE A 95 14.33 -11.64 12.04
N ALA A 96 14.82 -12.18 10.92
CA ALA A 96 16.21 -12.64 10.82
C ALA A 96 17.18 -11.49 11.15
N LEU A 97 16.84 -10.28 10.73
CA LEU A 97 17.59 -9.06 11.00
C LEU A 97 17.29 -8.41 12.36
N ALA A 98 16.18 -8.75 13.02
CA ALA A 98 15.80 -8.16 14.31
C ALA A 98 16.80 -8.44 15.43
N ARG A 99 17.57 -9.52 15.30
CA ARG A 99 18.67 -9.88 16.22
C ARG A 99 20.00 -9.21 15.88
N TRP A 100 20.09 -8.55 14.74
CA TRP A 100 21.29 -7.83 14.33
C TRP A 100 21.25 -6.39 14.86
N GLY A 101 22.42 -5.78 15.06
CA GLY A 101 22.47 -4.35 15.32
C GLY A 101 21.85 -3.58 14.17
N ARG A 102 21.08 -2.52 14.47
CA ARG A 102 20.31 -1.75 13.48
C ARG A 102 21.12 -1.27 12.27
N GLY A 103 22.39 -0.90 12.48
CA GLY A 103 23.31 -0.53 11.38
C GLY A 103 23.63 -1.70 10.46
N ARG A 104 24.03 -2.84 11.03
CA ARG A 104 24.30 -4.08 10.28
C ARG A 104 23.07 -4.58 9.52
N ALA A 105 21.88 -4.45 10.11
CA ALA A 105 20.63 -4.81 9.43
C ALA A 105 20.40 -3.94 8.18
N LEU A 106 20.66 -2.63 8.26
CA LEU A 106 20.54 -1.70 7.14
C LEU A 106 21.56 -2.00 6.04
N GLU A 107 22.83 -2.23 6.41
CA GLU A 107 23.90 -2.60 5.48
C GLU A 107 23.60 -3.92 4.77
N ALA A 108 23.10 -4.92 5.50
CA ALA A 108 22.71 -6.20 4.94
C ALA A 108 21.54 -6.08 3.96
N LEU A 109 20.52 -5.28 4.29
CA LEU A 109 19.42 -4.98 3.38
C LEU A 109 19.89 -4.23 2.14
N ALA A 110 20.86 -3.31 2.27
CA ALA A 110 21.38 -2.53 1.16
C ALA A 110 22.19 -3.41 0.21
N ALA A 111 23.04 -4.27 0.78
CA ALA A 111 23.77 -5.28 0.02
C ALA A 111 22.81 -6.25 -0.70
N LEU A 112 21.79 -6.77 0.00
CA LEU A 112 20.80 -7.65 -0.59
C LEU A 112 20.03 -6.95 -1.73
N TRP A 113 19.59 -5.71 -1.53
CA TRP A 113 18.94 -4.93 -2.57
C TRP A 113 19.84 -4.75 -3.80
N ALA A 114 21.11 -4.40 -3.59
CA ALA A 114 22.07 -4.23 -4.68
C ALA A 114 22.29 -5.54 -5.47
N VAL A 115 22.42 -6.67 -4.76
CA VAL A 115 22.56 -8.00 -5.37
C VAL A 115 21.32 -8.37 -6.18
N VAL A 116 20.12 -8.19 -5.62
CA VAL A 116 18.87 -8.53 -6.31
C VAL A 116 18.64 -7.59 -7.50
N ALA A 117 18.94 -6.30 -7.37
CA ALA A 117 18.85 -5.35 -8.48
C ALA A 117 19.84 -5.67 -9.61
N ALA A 118 21.09 -6.05 -9.27
CA ALA A 118 22.08 -6.48 -10.25
C ALA A 118 21.69 -7.78 -10.94
N ALA A 119 21.16 -8.76 -10.19
CA ALA A 119 20.64 -10.00 -10.75
C ALA A 119 19.46 -9.75 -11.71
N GLN A 120 18.56 -8.84 -11.34
CA GLN A 120 17.44 -8.42 -12.18
C GLN A 120 17.90 -7.72 -13.47
N LEU A 121 18.92 -6.85 -13.38
CA LEU A 121 19.54 -6.24 -14.54
C LEU A 121 20.19 -7.28 -15.47
N ALA A 122 20.94 -8.22 -14.90
CA ALA A 122 21.57 -9.30 -15.64
C ALA A 122 20.53 -10.20 -16.33
N ALA A 123 19.45 -10.56 -15.62
CA ALA A 123 18.32 -11.29 -16.17
C ALA A 123 17.63 -10.53 -17.30
N ALA A 124 17.37 -9.24 -17.11
CA ALA A 124 16.75 -8.38 -18.11
C ALA A 124 17.61 -8.29 -19.39
N TYR A 125 18.93 -8.19 -19.23
CA TYR A 125 19.87 -8.15 -20.34
C TYR A 125 19.96 -9.51 -21.06
N ALA A 126 20.11 -10.61 -20.31
CA ALA A 126 20.29 -11.96 -20.86
C ALA A 126 19.04 -12.45 -21.61
N TRP A 127 17.85 -12.18 -21.06
CA TRP A 127 16.58 -12.63 -21.64
C TRP A 127 15.89 -11.58 -22.52
N ARG A 128 16.55 -10.44 -22.78
CA ARG A 128 16.01 -9.33 -23.59
C ARG A 128 14.62 -8.87 -23.11
N LEU A 129 14.47 -8.76 -21.80
CA LEU A 129 13.22 -8.34 -21.18
C LEU A 129 12.99 -6.85 -21.47
N GLN A 130 11.73 -6.49 -21.71
CA GLN A 130 11.32 -5.13 -22.02
C GLN A 130 10.78 -4.41 -20.78
N PRO A 131 10.86 -3.07 -20.73
CA PRO A 131 10.25 -2.28 -19.66
C PRO A 131 8.71 -2.31 -19.76
N ASN A 132 8.04 -2.07 -18.64
CA ASN A 132 6.63 -2.38 -18.46
C ASN A 132 5.70 -1.71 -19.50
N LEU A 133 5.90 -0.42 -19.77
CA LEU A 133 5.04 0.31 -20.71
C LEU A 133 5.18 -0.16 -22.17
N VAL A 134 6.30 -0.79 -22.53
CA VAL A 134 6.50 -1.39 -23.86
C VAL A 134 5.77 -2.73 -23.97
N VAL A 135 5.67 -3.47 -22.85
CA VAL A 135 4.94 -4.75 -22.80
C VAL A 135 3.44 -4.53 -23.01
N HIS A 136 2.88 -3.42 -22.53
CA HIS A 136 1.45 -3.08 -22.64
C HIS A 136 1.02 -2.56 -24.03
N ARG A 137 1.57 -3.13 -25.12
CA ARG A 137 1.10 -2.89 -26.50
C ARG A 137 -0.31 -3.48 -26.72
N PRO A 138 -1.17 -2.87 -27.55
CA PRO A 138 -2.57 -3.31 -27.71
C PRO A 138 -2.68 -4.78 -28.13
N GLU A 139 -1.76 -5.28 -28.96
CA GLU A 139 -1.74 -6.67 -29.39
C GLU A 139 -1.47 -7.63 -28.22
N ALA A 140 -0.55 -7.27 -27.32
CA ALA A 140 -0.24 -8.08 -26.15
C ALA A 140 -1.37 -8.02 -25.11
N VAL A 141 -2.01 -6.86 -24.94
CA VAL A 141 -3.19 -6.71 -24.09
C VAL A 141 -4.33 -7.60 -24.59
N HIS A 142 -4.63 -7.58 -25.89
CA HIS A 142 -5.67 -8.42 -26.49
C HIS A 142 -5.33 -9.91 -26.39
N ALA A 143 -4.05 -10.28 -26.48
CA ALA A 143 -3.58 -11.65 -26.28
C ALA A 143 -3.44 -12.05 -24.79
N GLN A 144 -3.82 -11.16 -23.85
CA GLN A 144 -3.67 -11.35 -22.40
C GLN A 144 -2.23 -11.71 -21.98
N TYR A 145 -1.23 -11.19 -22.71
CA TYR A 145 0.19 -11.45 -22.50
C TYR A 145 0.64 -12.91 -22.66
N VAL A 146 -0.21 -13.77 -23.24
CA VAL A 146 0.16 -15.18 -23.43
C VAL A 146 1.33 -15.31 -24.40
N GLY A 147 2.36 -16.02 -23.96
CA GLY A 147 3.60 -16.21 -24.73
C GLY A 147 4.57 -15.02 -24.65
N ASP A 148 4.27 -13.97 -23.87
CA ASP A 148 5.23 -12.89 -23.63
C ASP A 148 6.15 -13.23 -22.44
N PRO A 149 7.45 -13.54 -22.70
CA PRO A 149 8.37 -13.94 -21.64
C PRO A 149 8.68 -12.78 -20.68
N THR A 150 8.51 -11.53 -21.10
CA THR A 150 8.70 -10.36 -20.24
C THR A 150 7.63 -10.32 -19.18
N PHE A 151 6.37 -10.51 -19.58
CA PHE A 151 5.27 -10.59 -18.63
C PHE A 151 5.53 -11.72 -17.62
N ALA A 152 5.82 -12.93 -18.11
CA ALA A 152 6.07 -14.11 -17.27
C ALA A 152 7.25 -14.00 -16.30
N ARG A 153 8.42 -13.59 -16.79
CA ARG A 153 9.66 -13.69 -15.99
C ARG A 153 9.95 -12.43 -15.18
N LEU A 154 9.51 -11.26 -15.65
CA LEU A 154 9.80 -9.99 -15.01
C LEU A 154 8.57 -9.40 -14.32
N TYR A 155 7.41 -9.42 -14.96
CA TYR A 155 6.26 -8.67 -14.45
C TYR A 155 5.51 -9.40 -13.34
N GLN A 156 5.06 -10.63 -13.59
CA GLN A 156 4.31 -11.45 -12.61
C GLN A 156 5.19 -12.10 -11.54
N SER A 157 6.46 -12.36 -11.86
CA SER A 157 7.40 -13.05 -10.96
C SER A 157 7.63 -12.29 -9.64
N PRO A 158 7.67 -12.97 -8.48
CA PRO A 158 8.03 -12.34 -7.21
C PRO A 158 9.46 -11.79 -7.23
N LEU A 159 10.39 -12.44 -7.92
CA LEU A 159 11.77 -11.97 -8.10
C LEU A 159 11.81 -10.64 -8.86
N GLY A 160 10.93 -10.51 -9.86
CA GLY A 160 10.68 -9.27 -10.60
C GLY A 160 10.21 -8.08 -9.78
N ASN A 161 9.54 -8.36 -8.66
CA ASN A 161 8.96 -7.37 -7.76
C ASN A 161 9.83 -7.16 -6.49
N ALA A 162 10.76 -8.08 -6.21
CA ALA A 162 11.59 -8.07 -5.00
C ALA A 162 12.45 -6.82 -4.81
N PRO A 163 13.10 -6.22 -5.83
CA PRO A 163 13.84 -4.96 -5.67
C PRO A 163 13.02 -3.82 -5.07
N SER A 164 11.74 -3.69 -5.47
CA SER A 164 10.86 -2.62 -4.97
C SER A 164 10.41 -2.92 -3.53
N ALA A 165 10.09 -4.17 -3.21
CA ALA A 165 9.77 -4.58 -1.85
C ALA A 165 10.95 -4.38 -0.88
N LEU A 166 12.18 -4.73 -1.31
CA LEU A 166 13.40 -4.49 -0.54
C LEU A 166 13.69 -2.99 -0.37
N ALA A 167 13.42 -2.16 -1.37
CA ALA A 167 13.53 -0.70 -1.24
C ALA A 167 12.58 -0.16 -0.15
N GLY A 168 11.34 -0.66 -0.08
CA GLY A 168 10.41 -0.32 0.99
C GLY A 168 10.92 -0.73 2.39
N LEU A 169 11.47 -1.93 2.51
CA LEU A 169 12.09 -2.41 3.76
C LEU A 169 13.30 -1.55 4.16
N LEU A 170 14.15 -1.19 3.21
CA LEU A 170 15.29 -0.31 3.41
C LEU A 170 14.86 1.05 3.96
N VAL A 171 13.87 1.67 3.32
CA VAL A 171 13.31 2.96 3.75
C VAL A 171 12.72 2.85 5.15
N ALA A 172 12.01 1.77 5.47
CA ALA A 172 11.45 1.55 6.80
C ALA A 172 12.54 1.41 7.89
N HIS A 173 13.62 0.66 7.63
CA HIS A 173 14.72 0.50 8.59
C HIS A 173 15.54 1.80 8.73
N ALA A 174 15.76 2.52 7.63
CA ALA A 174 16.40 3.84 7.65
C ALA A 174 15.57 4.84 8.45
N HIS A 175 14.25 4.85 8.25
CA HIS A 175 13.32 5.71 8.99
C HIS A 175 13.38 5.45 10.50
N TYR A 176 13.34 4.17 10.91
CA TYR A 176 13.46 3.81 12.32
C TYR A 176 14.80 4.24 12.92
N ARG A 177 15.90 4.10 12.16
CA ARG A 177 17.24 4.56 12.56
C ARG A 177 17.33 6.09 12.75
N ILE A 178 16.65 6.85 11.90
CA ILE A 178 16.61 8.32 11.96
C ILE A 178 15.84 8.78 13.21
N ILE A 179 14.71 8.14 13.51
CA ILE A 179 13.94 8.42 14.73
C ILE A 179 14.76 8.09 15.99
N ASP A 180 15.41 6.92 16.02
CA ASP A 180 16.26 6.51 17.15
C ASP A 180 17.46 7.45 17.36
N ALA A 181 17.91 8.15 16.31
CA ALA A 181 18.97 9.17 16.39
C ALA A 181 18.46 10.53 16.91
N GLY A 182 17.17 10.66 17.24
CA GLY A 182 16.57 11.89 17.75
C GLY A 182 16.26 12.93 16.67
N VAL A 183 16.27 12.57 15.39
CA VAL A 183 15.97 13.51 14.30
C VAL A 183 14.46 13.61 14.12
N HIS A 184 13.91 14.80 14.38
CA HIS A 184 12.51 15.08 14.14
C HIS A 184 12.30 15.61 12.70
N PHE A 185 11.55 14.87 11.88
CA PHE A 185 11.30 15.20 10.47
C PHE A 185 10.68 16.59 10.26
N HIS A 186 9.95 17.11 11.25
CA HIS A 186 9.30 18.42 11.19
C HIS A 186 10.26 19.61 11.23
N GLU A 187 11.45 19.43 11.81
CA GLU A 187 12.41 20.51 12.01
C GLU A 187 13.17 20.84 10.72
N HIS A 188 13.33 19.85 9.83
CA HIS A 188 14.07 20.01 8.59
C HIS A 188 13.15 20.21 7.39
N LYS A 189 13.22 21.41 6.79
CA LYS A 189 12.48 21.78 5.57
C LYS A 189 12.73 20.85 4.38
N VAL A 190 13.87 20.15 4.36
CA VAL A 190 14.23 19.16 3.33
C VAL A 190 13.16 18.07 3.21
N TRP A 191 12.66 17.55 4.33
CA TRP A 191 11.66 16.46 4.31
C TRP A 191 10.30 16.92 3.77
N ALA A 192 9.95 18.19 3.98
CA ALA A 192 8.75 18.77 3.37
C ALA A 192 8.88 18.87 1.84
N TRP A 193 10.05 19.25 1.33
CA TRP A 193 10.33 19.27 -0.10
C TRP A 193 10.35 17.88 -0.72
N VAL A 194 11.09 16.95 -0.12
CA VAL A 194 11.17 15.55 -0.57
C VAL A 194 9.78 14.94 -0.71
N THR A 195 8.93 15.10 0.30
CA THR A 195 7.57 14.55 0.25
C THR A 195 6.72 15.23 -0.82
N ARG A 196 6.77 16.56 -0.95
CA ARG A 196 5.96 17.29 -1.94
C ARG A 196 6.35 16.95 -3.39
N VAL A 197 7.64 16.78 -3.63
CA VAL A 197 8.18 16.53 -4.97
C VAL A 197 8.05 15.04 -5.36
N SER A 198 7.98 14.13 -4.38
CA SER A 198 7.91 12.69 -4.63
C SER A 198 6.74 12.25 -5.52
N GLY A 199 5.52 12.76 -5.30
CA GLY A 199 4.33 12.42 -6.10
C GLY A 199 4.46 12.85 -7.57
N PRO A 200 4.74 14.14 -7.85
CA PRO A 200 5.02 14.62 -9.20
C PRO A 200 6.17 13.88 -9.88
N LEU A 201 7.25 13.56 -9.15
CA LEU A 201 8.36 12.76 -9.70
C LEU A 201 7.95 11.34 -10.05
N ALA A 202 7.08 10.70 -9.26
CA ALA A 202 6.55 9.38 -9.58
C ALA A 202 5.75 9.40 -10.89
N VAL A 203 4.90 10.41 -11.08
CA VAL A 203 4.13 10.60 -12.33
C VAL A 203 5.06 10.92 -13.49
N ALA A 204 5.99 11.86 -13.31
CA ALA A 204 6.98 12.22 -14.33
C ALA A 204 7.83 11.02 -14.74
N TRP A 205 8.21 10.15 -13.80
CA TRP A 205 8.96 8.93 -14.06
C TRP A 205 8.19 7.94 -14.94
N VAL A 206 6.91 7.71 -14.62
CA VAL A 206 6.03 6.86 -15.43
C VAL A 206 5.93 7.40 -16.86
N MET A 207 5.79 8.71 -17.04
CA MET A 207 5.69 9.35 -18.36
C MET A 207 7.03 9.42 -19.11
N LEU A 208 8.15 9.53 -18.39
CA LEU A 208 9.49 9.60 -18.98
C LEU A 208 9.96 8.22 -19.44
N SER A 209 9.60 7.15 -18.72
CA SER A 209 10.13 5.81 -18.98
C SER A 209 9.95 5.33 -20.44
N PRO A 210 8.79 5.49 -21.13
CA PRO A 210 8.64 5.07 -22.52
C PRO A 210 9.49 5.92 -23.49
N LEU A 211 9.66 7.20 -23.17
CA LEU A 211 10.43 8.15 -23.99
C LEU A 211 11.93 7.80 -24.01
N LEU A 212 12.44 7.22 -22.92
CA LEU A 212 13.84 6.78 -22.82
C LEU A 212 14.15 5.56 -23.69
N VAL A 213 13.14 4.79 -24.09
CA VAL A 213 13.29 3.62 -24.96
C VAL A 213 13.40 4.03 -26.44
N GLY A 214 12.80 5.16 -26.81
CA GLY A 214 12.71 5.64 -28.19
C GLY A 214 11.69 4.89 -29.04
N GLY A 215 11.39 5.42 -30.24
CA GLY A 215 10.40 4.82 -31.17
C GLY A 215 10.92 3.65 -32.02
N GLY A 216 12.17 3.22 -31.82
CA GLY A 216 12.80 2.14 -32.57
C GLY A 216 13.03 0.86 -31.75
N PRO A 217 13.68 -0.18 -32.32
CA PRO A 217 14.07 -1.35 -31.55
C PRO A 217 14.97 -0.93 -30.38
N PRO A 218 14.60 -1.24 -29.12
CA PRO A 218 15.31 -0.74 -27.96
C PRO A 218 16.78 -1.18 -27.97
N ALA A 219 17.69 -0.25 -27.72
CA ALA A 219 19.07 -0.63 -27.41
C ALA A 219 19.06 -1.55 -26.17
N ARG A 220 19.78 -2.67 -26.26
CA ARG A 220 19.66 -3.78 -25.28
C ARG A 220 19.95 -3.35 -23.84
N LEU A 221 20.99 -2.55 -23.64
CA LEU A 221 21.42 -2.12 -22.31
C LEU A 221 20.46 -1.08 -21.69
N PRO A 222 20.09 0.02 -22.38
CA PRO A 222 19.07 0.95 -21.86
C PRO A 222 17.72 0.28 -21.56
N ALA A 223 17.27 -0.64 -22.42
CA ALA A 223 16.03 -1.37 -22.22
C ALA A 223 16.09 -2.25 -20.97
N ALA A 224 17.17 -3.01 -20.81
CA ALA A 224 17.38 -3.86 -19.63
C ALA A 224 17.52 -3.05 -18.34
N ALA A 225 18.23 -1.93 -18.39
CA ALA A 225 18.37 -1.01 -17.26
C ALA A 225 17.00 -0.44 -16.84
N LEU A 226 16.22 0.04 -17.81
CA LEU A 226 14.90 0.56 -17.52
C LEU A 226 13.96 -0.52 -16.97
N ALA A 227 13.96 -1.71 -17.57
CA ALA A 227 13.16 -2.85 -17.11
C ALA A 227 13.51 -3.30 -15.67
N ALA A 228 14.79 -3.22 -15.29
CA ALA A 228 15.24 -3.60 -13.95
C ALA A 228 14.93 -2.52 -12.89
N PHE A 229 15.09 -1.23 -13.24
CA PHE A 229 15.04 -0.14 -12.27
C PHE A 229 13.73 0.67 -12.27
N GLU A 230 12.85 0.52 -13.25
CA GLU A 230 11.59 1.29 -13.32
C GLU A 230 10.74 1.15 -12.05
N ARG A 231 10.59 -0.07 -11.55
CA ARG A 231 9.79 -0.43 -10.37
C ARG A 231 10.43 0.05 -9.06
N PRO A 232 11.72 -0.20 -8.79
CA PRO A 232 12.43 0.39 -7.65
C PRO A 232 12.37 1.90 -7.58
N VAL A 233 12.61 2.59 -8.71
CA VAL A 233 12.63 4.06 -8.76
C VAL A 233 11.25 4.61 -8.42
N PHE A 234 10.20 4.06 -9.02
CA PHE A 234 8.82 4.40 -8.67
C PHE A 234 8.51 4.11 -7.18
N GLY A 235 8.91 2.94 -6.69
CA GLY A 235 8.72 2.54 -5.30
C GLY A 235 9.39 3.47 -4.30
N ILE A 236 10.59 3.99 -4.60
CA ILE A 236 11.30 4.97 -3.76
C ILE A 236 10.52 6.28 -3.67
N PHE A 237 9.99 6.79 -4.79
CA PHE A 237 9.16 8.00 -4.77
C PHE A 237 7.90 7.80 -3.92
N VAL A 238 7.20 6.67 -4.10
CA VAL A 238 6.03 6.34 -3.28
C VAL A 238 6.40 6.22 -1.80
N ALA A 239 7.53 5.59 -1.48
CA ALA A 239 7.99 5.42 -0.10
C ALA A 239 8.26 6.77 0.59
N PHE A 240 8.88 7.73 -0.09
CA PHE A 240 9.07 9.08 0.45
C PHE A 240 7.75 9.83 0.64
N GLY A 241 6.81 9.70 -0.29
CA GLY A 241 5.46 10.24 -0.15
C GLY A 241 4.74 9.68 1.09
N LEU A 242 4.80 8.36 1.28
CA LEU A 242 4.23 7.67 2.43
C LEU A 242 4.89 8.08 3.74
N LEU A 243 6.22 8.21 3.77
CA LEU A 243 6.94 8.67 4.96
C LEU A 243 6.47 10.04 5.43
N GLY A 244 6.28 10.99 4.52
CA GLY A 244 5.78 12.31 4.89
C GLY A 244 4.32 12.30 5.35
N ALA A 245 3.50 11.38 4.83
CA ALA A 245 2.13 11.15 5.34
C ALA A 245 2.14 10.55 6.76
N ILE A 246 2.98 9.54 7.02
CA ILE A 246 3.13 8.88 8.33
C ILE A 246 3.63 9.89 9.37
N GLN A 247 4.58 10.74 9.00
CA GLN A 247 5.12 11.77 9.89
C GLN A 247 4.21 13.01 9.97
N ASN A 248 3.04 13.03 9.33
CA ASN A 248 2.11 14.16 9.33
C ASN A 248 2.80 15.51 9.03
N ILE A 249 3.64 15.54 7.99
CA ILE A 249 4.27 16.77 7.54
C ILE A 249 3.16 17.64 6.91
N ARG A 250 2.51 18.48 7.75
CA ARG A 250 1.29 19.27 7.46
C ARG A 250 1.29 20.11 6.18
N ASN A 251 2.44 20.27 5.54
CA ASN A 251 2.61 21.17 4.40
C ASN A 251 2.58 20.46 3.04
N VAL A 252 2.44 19.13 2.96
CA VAL A 252 2.63 18.41 1.69
C VAL A 252 1.55 18.78 0.67
N PHE A 253 0.28 18.82 1.07
CA PHE A 253 -0.82 19.39 0.30
C PHE A 253 -1.92 19.92 1.24
N PRO A 254 -1.94 21.22 1.58
CA PRO A 254 -2.94 21.77 2.51
C PRO A 254 -4.39 21.61 2.03
N ARG A 255 -4.62 21.24 0.76
CA ARG A 255 -5.96 20.93 0.20
C ARG A 255 -6.16 19.48 -0.26
N ALA A 256 -5.10 18.71 -0.52
CA ALA A 256 -5.28 17.33 -1.00
C ALA A 256 -5.60 16.35 0.15
N GLY A 257 -5.15 16.64 1.37
CA GLY A 257 -5.60 15.90 2.57
C GLY A 257 -7.10 16.07 2.79
N ASP A 258 -7.62 17.30 2.64
CA ASP A 258 -9.06 17.59 2.75
C ASP A 258 -9.86 16.97 1.60
N TRP A 259 -9.29 16.89 0.39
CA TRP A 259 -9.90 16.21 -0.75
C TRP A 259 -9.94 14.68 -0.59
N LEU A 260 -8.85 14.05 -0.15
CA LEU A 260 -8.79 12.59 0.10
C LEU A 260 -9.60 12.16 1.33
N SER A 261 -9.74 13.05 2.32
CA SER A 261 -10.59 12.82 3.50
C SER A 261 -12.02 13.32 3.32
N TRP A 262 -12.37 13.79 2.12
CA TRP A 262 -13.69 14.31 1.84
C TRP A 262 -14.78 13.26 2.12
N SER A 263 -15.82 13.68 2.83
CA SER A 263 -16.93 12.81 3.23
C SER A 263 -17.65 12.16 2.05
N GLY A 264 -17.53 12.70 0.83
CA GLY A 264 -18.06 12.11 -0.40
C GLY A 264 -17.50 10.72 -0.72
N TRP A 265 -16.24 10.41 -0.35
CA TRP A 265 -15.66 9.08 -0.53
C TRP A 265 -16.33 8.00 0.35
N ARG A 266 -16.94 8.40 1.47
CA ARG A 266 -17.72 7.50 2.34
C ARG A 266 -19.05 7.11 1.72
N ALA A 267 -19.63 7.95 0.85
CA ALA A 267 -20.86 7.62 0.14
C ALA A 267 -20.63 6.46 -0.85
N GLY A 268 -19.51 6.45 -1.59
CA GLY A 268 -19.19 5.37 -2.53
C GLY A 268 -18.97 4.00 -1.85
N THR A 269 -18.37 3.99 -0.66
CA THR A 269 -18.17 2.75 0.12
C THR A 269 -19.46 2.25 0.76
N ALA A 270 -20.35 3.15 1.19
CA ALA A 270 -21.69 2.80 1.68
C ALA A 270 -22.58 2.22 0.56
N VAL A 271 -22.50 2.77 -0.67
CA VAL A 271 -23.23 2.25 -1.84
C VAL A 271 -22.76 0.84 -2.23
N LEU A 272 -21.45 0.58 -2.21
CA LEU A 272 -20.91 -0.77 -2.48
C LEU A 272 -21.29 -1.77 -1.38
N SER A 273 -21.34 -1.32 -0.12
CA SER A 273 -21.78 -2.15 1.01
C SER A 273 -23.29 -2.43 0.96
N ALA A 274 -24.10 -1.44 0.55
CA ALA A 274 -25.53 -1.59 0.34
C ALA A 274 -25.85 -2.47 -0.88
N ALA A 275 -25.07 -2.37 -1.95
CA ALA A 275 -25.19 -3.26 -3.12
C ALA A 275 -24.85 -4.71 -2.77
N ALA A 276 -23.82 -4.93 -1.95
CA ALA A 276 -23.48 -6.27 -1.43
C ALA A 276 -24.58 -6.83 -0.50
N ALA A 277 -25.21 -5.98 0.31
CA ALA A 277 -26.35 -6.37 1.14
C ALA A 277 -27.62 -6.67 0.32
N HIS A 278 -27.83 -5.96 -0.80
CA HIS A 278 -28.99 -6.20 -1.66
C HIS A 278 -28.89 -7.50 -2.45
N VAL A 279 -27.68 -7.95 -2.79
CA VAL A 279 -27.44 -9.27 -3.43
C VAL A 279 -27.60 -10.42 -2.42
N GLY A 280 -27.43 -10.16 -1.12
CA GLY A 280 -27.63 -11.16 -0.05
C GLY A 280 -29.04 -11.19 0.57
N GLY A 281 -29.99 -10.42 0.05
CA GLY A 281 -31.28 -10.15 0.70
C GLY A 281 -32.52 -10.44 -0.14
N GLN A 282 -32.45 -11.34 -1.11
CA GLN A 282 -33.65 -11.98 -1.66
C GLN A 282 -33.84 -13.32 -0.97
N ASP A 283 -34.35 -13.30 0.26
CA ASP A 283 -35.29 -14.31 0.77
C ASP A 283 -35.88 -13.86 2.11
N VAL A 284 -37.19 -14.09 2.24
CA VAL A 284 -38.07 -13.94 3.42
C VAL A 284 -38.65 -12.54 3.66
N GLY A 285 -39.97 -12.43 3.42
CA GLY A 285 -40.75 -11.22 3.53
C GLY A 285 -41.18 -10.82 4.95
N GLY A 286 -41.68 -9.58 5.05
CA GLY A 286 -42.43 -9.07 6.20
C GLY A 286 -42.34 -7.56 6.40
N GLY A 287 -43.39 -6.84 5.98
CA GLY A 287 -43.92 -5.59 6.58
C GLY A 287 -43.08 -4.29 6.53
N PRO A 288 -43.71 -3.09 6.34
CA PRO A 288 -42.99 -1.83 6.25
C PRO A 288 -42.65 -1.29 7.65
N ALA A 289 -41.37 -1.00 7.91
CA ALA A 289 -40.95 -0.26 9.10
C ALA A 289 -40.49 1.15 8.70
N ALA A 290 -41.02 2.13 9.41
CA ALA A 290 -40.94 3.56 9.16
C ALA A 290 -39.51 4.14 9.12
N ALA A 291 -39.33 5.16 8.28
CA ALA A 291 -38.11 5.96 8.21
C ALA A 291 -37.94 6.83 9.47
N PRO A 292 -36.74 6.95 10.06
CA PRO A 292 -36.50 7.91 11.12
C PRO A 292 -36.14 9.28 10.54
N GLU A 293 -36.84 10.26 11.10
CA GLU A 293 -36.78 11.71 10.87
C GLU A 293 -35.43 12.29 11.30
N ILE A 294 -34.77 13.05 10.41
CA ILE A 294 -33.46 13.69 10.68
C ILE A 294 -33.69 15.05 11.35
N SER A 295 -33.58 15.10 12.67
CA SER A 295 -33.51 16.35 13.42
C SER A 295 -32.11 16.98 13.30
N ARG A 296 -32.03 18.18 12.69
CA ARG A 296 -30.82 19.05 12.71
C ARG A 296 -30.64 19.64 14.12
N PRO A 297 -29.40 19.71 14.66
CA PRO A 297 -29.06 20.71 15.66
C PRO A 297 -28.38 21.93 15.03
N SER A 298 -28.67 23.04 15.67
CA SER A 298 -28.37 24.44 15.41
C SER A 298 -26.88 24.80 15.34
N SER A 299 -26.61 25.80 14.50
CA SER A 299 -25.40 26.61 14.39
C SER A 299 -24.95 27.22 15.73
N VAL A 300 -23.71 26.92 16.14
CA VAL A 300 -22.90 27.78 17.03
C VAL A 300 -21.46 27.79 16.48
N GLU A 301 -20.97 29.00 16.21
CA GLU A 301 -19.65 29.30 15.66
C GLU A 301 -18.49 29.09 16.65
N ALA A 302 -17.32 28.87 16.04
CA ALA A 302 -15.97 29.22 16.50
C ALA A 302 -15.35 28.50 17.72
N GLY A 303 -14.26 27.77 17.46
CA GLY A 303 -13.36 27.25 18.49
C GLY A 303 -12.23 26.39 17.94
N VAL A 304 -11.13 27.03 17.59
CA VAL A 304 -9.84 26.42 17.19
C VAL A 304 -9.30 25.52 18.32
N THR A 305 -8.59 24.43 17.94
CA THR A 305 -7.75 23.50 18.74
C THR A 305 -8.35 22.15 19.20
N ALA A 306 -7.97 21.04 18.53
CA ALA A 306 -7.49 19.79 19.16
C ALA A 306 -7.02 18.77 18.08
N PRO A 307 -6.00 17.93 18.37
CA PRO A 307 -5.27 17.15 17.38
C PRO A 307 -5.88 15.75 17.13
N PHE A 308 -5.77 15.27 15.89
CA PHE A 308 -5.96 13.86 15.53
C PHE A 308 -4.91 12.98 16.23
N ARG A 309 -5.29 12.38 17.36
CA ARG A 309 -4.66 11.17 17.91
C ARG A 309 -5.74 10.10 18.01
N CYS A 310 -5.74 9.17 17.06
CA CYS A 310 -5.96 7.73 17.26
C CYS A 310 -5.86 7.05 15.91
N GLY A 311 -4.66 6.55 15.60
CA GLY A 311 -4.48 5.49 14.62
C GLY A 311 -4.95 4.18 15.23
N VAL A 312 -5.74 3.46 14.44
CA VAL A 312 -5.72 2.01 14.21
C VAL A 312 -4.71 1.24 15.08
N VAL A 313 -5.21 0.16 15.70
CA VAL A 313 -4.57 -0.85 16.57
C VAL A 313 -4.72 -0.63 18.08
N ALA A 314 -5.90 -0.99 18.60
CA ALA A 314 -6.02 -1.68 19.90
C ALA A 314 -7.41 -2.32 20.00
N TRP A 315 -7.51 -3.63 19.77
CA TRP A 315 -8.66 -4.43 20.19
C TRP A 315 -8.14 -5.62 21.00
N SER A 316 -8.15 -5.47 22.33
CA SER A 316 -8.72 -6.45 23.26
C SER A 316 -8.11 -6.34 24.67
N SER A 317 -8.96 -5.81 25.57
CA SER A 317 -9.10 -6.12 26.99
C SER A 317 -8.13 -5.50 28.04
N ARG A 318 -8.76 -4.66 28.88
CA ARG A 318 -8.45 -4.30 30.28
C ARG A 318 -7.34 -3.27 30.55
N LYS A 319 -7.75 -1.99 30.52
CA LYS A 319 -7.61 -0.96 31.59
C LYS A 319 -7.52 0.43 30.94
N CYS A 320 -8.67 1.01 30.62
CA CYS A 320 -8.83 2.45 30.58
C CYS A 320 -9.73 2.79 31.76
N ASP A 321 -9.15 3.10 32.91
CA ASP A 321 -9.82 3.82 33.98
C ASP A 321 -8.80 4.65 34.77
N SER A 322 -9.24 5.87 35.08
CA SER A 322 -8.76 6.81 36.12
C SER A 322 -7.43 7.55 35.91
N PHE A 323 -7.51 8.76 35.34
CA PHE A 323 -6.83 10.01 35.75
C PHE A 323 -7.31 11.12 34.79
N GLY A 324 -8.08 12.13 35.15
CA GLY A 324 -8.74 12.54 36.38
C GLY A 324 -9.62 13.74 35.99
N ALA A 325 -10.82 13.80 36.54
CA ALA A 325 -11.70 14.95 36.40
C ALA A 325 -11.05 16.19 37.01
N THR A 326 -10.97 17.28 36.24
CA THR A 326 -10.62 18.61 36.75
C THR A 326 -11.77 19.16 37.60
N SER A 327 -11.56 19.26 38.91
CA SER A 327 -12.30 20.16 39.79
C SER A 327 -11.76 21.60 39.63
N PRO A 328 -12.62 22.64 39.63
CA PRO A 328 -12.22 24.00 39.33
C PRO A 328 -11.75 24.74 40.59
N ASN A 329 -10.45 24.72 40.90
CA ASN A 329 -9.85 25.68 41.82
C ASN A 329 -8.31 25.67 41.76
N HIS A 330 -7.71 26.32 40.76
CA HIS A 330 -6.30 26.73 40.86
C HIS A 330 -5.87 27.84 39.89
N ARG A 331 -6.80 28.67 39.43
CA ARG A 331 -6.51 29.82 38.56
C ARG A 331 -6.36 31.10 39.39
N ARG A 332 -5.45 31.09 40.39
CA ARG A 332 -5.10 32.28 41.21
C ARG A 332 -3.62 32.40 41.65
N GLN A 333 -2.68 31.61 41.13
CA GLN A 333 -1.28 31.64 41.66
C GLN A 333 -0.13 31.87 40.67
N LEU A 334 -0.38 32.26 39.41
CA LEU A 334 0.70 32.52 38.45
C LEU A 334 0.62 33.89 37.75
N ALA A 335 0.08 34.87 38.45
CA ALA A 335 0.18 36.28 38.09
C ALA A 335 0.60 37.08 39.32
N PHE A 336 1.86 36.95 39.76
CA PHE A 336 2.60 37.95 40.54
C PHE A 336 4.02 37.44 40.75
N LYS A 337 4.88 37.58 39.74
CA LYS A 337 6.33 37.48 39.92
C LYS A 337 7.05 38.43 38.97
N THR A 338 6.75 39.70 39.16
CA THR A 338 7.57 40.82 38.75
C THR A 338 7.71 41.74 39.95
N MET A 339 8.95 42.19 40.16
CA MET A 339 9.39 43.29 41.02
C MET A 339 9.81 43.01 42.47
N THR A 340 11.08 43.38 42.67
CA THR A 340 11.71 43.97 43.86
C THR A 340 12.06 43.07 45.04
N ASN A 341 13.35 42.72 45.03
CA ASN A 341 14.16 42.35 46.18
C ASN A 341 14.30 43.58 47.11
N ARG A 342 13.54 43.61 48.21
CA ARG A 342 13.84 44.45 49.37
C ARG A 342 13.29 43.77 50.63
N ASP A 343 14.15 43.73 51.64
CA ASP A 343 13.90 43.43 53.05
C ASP A 343 13.77 41.95 53.47
N ARG A 344 14.96 41.36 53.69
CA ARG A 344 15.22 40.53 54.87
C ARG A 344 14.89 41.35 56.13
N SER A 345 13.93 40.91 56.93
CA SER A 345 14.01 40.95 58.40
C SER A 345 12.80 40.25 59.03
N LEU A 346 13.08 39.53 60.13
CA LEU A 346 12.17 38.90 61.08
C LEU A 346 11.83 37.42 60.86
N LEU A 347 12.57 36.64 61.67
CA LEU A 347 12.36 35.29 62.20
C LEU A 347 12.76 34.10 61.32
#